data_AF-A0A7X6VZX0-F1
#
_entry.id   AF-A0A7X6VZX0-F1
#
_cell.length_a   1.000
_cell.length_b   1.000
_cell.length_c   1.000
_cell.angle_alpha   90.00
_cell.angle_beta   90.00
_cell.angle_gamma   90.00
#
_symmetry.space_group_name_H-M   'P 1'
#
loop_
_entity.id
_entity.type
_entity.pdbx_description
1 polymer ?
#
loop_
_entity_poly.entity_id
_entity_poly.type
_entity_poly.pdbx_seq_one_letter_code
_entity_poly.pdbx_strand_id
1 'polypeptide(L)'
;MRQRRAAKGRRLPGARGHFACSIWYCACVCLIAMLLLAGMAALHAAPNAPAAATKGNRVPLTPGRGPRVSLDVHEIDVRTVLTVLGENAQVRFSLAPDVRGKVTCSYRDLALEEMLDVILPPLGLRWKRLAAQQYRVERAVEQKTGKALLSSPRGWDPAGLKALYYNDPACELADGSLSALLAVPPEGVTVVTRTDARPGGIWSETGPAPGVGPAQWSARWTGRLYVPADDSYTFSFDPIHGAALLLLDGKVVVDSWRIAPRGKTAGSPVRLSRGWHDAVIEYHQVGPTGALDLKWQASWLPLETIGIHASGKPAQGRATR
;
A
#
# COMPACT_ATOMS: atom_id res chain seq x y z
N MET A 1 -28.41 15.42 -64.85
CA MET A 1 -28.20 14.57 -66.05
C MET A 1 -27.63 13.22 -65.58
N ARG A 2 -28.09 12.05 -66.06
CA ARG A 2 -27.40 11.12 -67.01
C ARG A 2 -25.89 10.94 -66.73
N GLN A 3 -25.29 9.75 -66.60
CA GLN A 3 -25.69 8.32 -66.78
C GLN A 3 -24.89 7.42 -65.78
N ARG A 4 -25.33 6.21 -65.34
CA ARG A 4 -25.12 4.85 -65.93
C ARG A 4 -23.68 4.61 -66.48
N ARG A 5 -22.99 3.48 -66.34
CA ARG A 5 -23.28 2.02 -66.09
C ARG A 5 -21.98 1.39 -65.48
N ALA A 6 -21.76 0.12 -65.11
CA ALA A 6 -22.47 -1.19 -65.08
C ALA A 6 -21.83 -2.10 -63.98
N ALA A 7 -21.98 -3.44 -64.02
CA ALA A 7 -21.30 -4.41 -63.13
C ALA A 7 -20.99 -5.77 -63.81
N LYS A 8 -20.01 -6.54 -63.29
CA LYS A 8 -19.69 -7.97 -63.56
C LYS A 8 -18.73 -8.49 -62.45
N GLY A 9 -18.78 -9.74 -61.95
CA GLY A 9 -19.83 -10.77 -62.03
C GLY A 9 -19.33 -12.17 -62.44
N ARG A 10 -19.56 -13.19 -61.58
CA ARG A 10 -19.26 -14.66 -61.72
C ARG A 10 -17.79 -15.07 -61.40
N ARG A 11 -17.48 -16.34 -61.09
CA ARG A 11 -18.06 -17.41 -60.19
C ARG A 11 -17.12 -18.64 -60.29
N LEU A 12 -17.15 -19.54 -59.30
CA LEU A 12 -16.39 -20.81 -59.25
C LEU A 12 -16.77 -21.80 -60.38
N PRO A 13 -15.90 -22.74 -60.76
CA PRO A 13 -15.74 -24.04 -60.07
C PRO A 13 -14.26 -24.36 -59.71
N GLY A 14 -13.90 -25.45 -59.01
CA GLY A 14 -14.69 -26.48 -58.33
C GLY A 14 -14.05 -27.89 -58.41
N ALA A 15 -14.26 -28.73 -57.38
CA ALA A 15 -13.74 -30.12 -57.23
C ALA A 15 -12.20 -30.25 -57.05
N ARG A 16 -11.64 -31.30 -56.43
CA ARG A 16 -12.15 -32.33 -55.47
C ARG A 16 -10.91 -32.95 -54.76
N GLY A 17 -11.04 -33.36 -53.50
CA GLY A 17 -9.99 -34.09 -52.80
C GLY A 17 -10.34 -34.36 -51.34
N HIS A 18 -10.64 -35.61 -51.00
CA HIS A 18 -10.87 -36.06 -49.62
C HIS A 18 -9.56 -36.63 -49.05
N PHE A 19 -9.31 -36.47 -47.76
CA PHE A 19 -9.08 -37.60 -46.84
C PHE A 19 -9.24 -37.15 -45.37
N ALA A 20 -9.46 -38.10 -44.47
CA ALA A 20 -9.99 -37.85 -43.13
C ALA A 20 -8.93 -37.50 -42.07
N CYS A 21 -9.35 -36.76 -41.03
CA CYS A 21 -8.82 -36.93 -39.67
C CYS A 21 -9.86 -36.53 -38.61
N SER A 22 -11.03 -37.17 -38.65
CA SER A 22 -12.07 -37.02 -37.62
C SER A 22 -11.99 -38.14 -36.58
N ILE A 23 -11.12 -37.97 -35.58
CA ILE A 23 -11.07 -38.65 -34.26
C ILE A 23 -9.94 -37.95 -33.50
N TRP A 24 -10.24 -37.31 -32.35
CA TRP A 24 -9.33 -37.04 -31.20
C TRP A 24 -10.02 -36.25 -30.05
N TYR A 25 -11.37 -36.20 -30.00
CA TYR A 25 -12.13 -35.37 -29.04
C TYR A 25 -13.04 -36.19 -28.07
N CYS A 26 -12.83 -37.50 -27.95
CA CYS A 26 -13.64 -38.39 -27.10
C CYS A 26 -12.84 -39.29 -26.14
N ALA A 27 -11.51 -39.14 -26.03
CA ALA A 27 -10.64 -40.14 -25.42
C ALA A 27 -10.23 -39.90 -23.94
N CYS A 28 -10.48 -38.72 -23.36
CA CYS A 28 -10.00 -38.37 -22.00
C CYS A 28 -11.06 -38.38 -20.88
N VAL A 29 -12.34 -38.61 -21.18
CA VAL A 29 -13.43 -38.48 -20.18
C VAL A 29 -13.87 -39.82 -19.57
N CYS A 30 -13.47 -40.95 -20.14
CA CYS A 30 -13.94 -42.29 -19.71
C CYS A 30 -13.01 -43.05 -18.76
N LEU A 31 -11.82 -42.53 -18.41
CA LEU A 31 -10.78 -43.31 -17.71
C LEU A 31 -10.68 -43.06 -16.19
N ILE A 32 -11.60 -42.27 -15.61
CA ILE A 32 -11.68 -41.98 -14.16
C ILE A 32 -12.96 -42.59 -13.54
N ALA A 33 -13.85 -43.18 -14.35
CA ALA A 33 -15.19 -43.63 -13.95
C ALA A 33 -15.34 -45.14 -13.68
N MET A 34 -14.27 -45.93 -13.72
CA MET A 34 -14.31 -47.38 -13.45
C MET A 34 -13.09 -47.88 -12.66
N LEU A 35 -13.09 -47.67 -11.33
CA LEU A 35 -12.22 -48.43 -10.41
C LEU A 35 -12.71 -48.39 -8.94
N LEU A 36 -13.98 -48.79 -8.74
CA LEU A 36 -14.50 -49.27 -7.45
C LEU A 36 -15.08 -50.67 -7.68
N LEU A 37 -14.83 -51.60 -6.73
CA LEU A 37 -15.17 -53.04 -6.71
C LEU A 37 -14.12 -54.03 -7.24
N ALA A 38 -12.98 -54.16 -6.54
CA ALA A 38 -12.23 -55.41 -6.41
C ALA A 38 -11.29 -55.38 -5.19
N GLY A 39 -11.03 -56.53 -4.55
CA GLY A 39 -9.89 -56.74 -3.64
C GLY A 39 -10.08 -56.39 -2.15
N MET A 40 -10.67 -57.30 -1.37
CA MET A 40 -10.48 -57.35 0.08
C MET A 40 -9.30 -58.26 0.46
N ALA A 41 -8.68 -57.98 1.60
CA ALA A 41 -7.86 -58.87 2.43
C ALA A 41 -6.55 -59.46 1.84
N ALA A 42 -5.44 -58.80 2.19
CA ALA A 42 -4.23 -59.48 2.67
C ALA A 42 -3.60 -58.62 3.78
N LEU A 43 -3.10 -59.24 4.86
CA LEU A 43 -2.66 -58.57 6.09
C LEU A 43 -1.22 -58.98 6.43
N HIS A 44 -0.28 -58.04 6.58
CA HIS A 44 0.89 -58.19 7.46
C HIS A 44 1.65 -56.88 7.77
N ALA A 45 2.20 -56.83 8.99
CA ALA A 45 3.35 -56.04 9.45
C ALA A 45 3.44 -54.51 9.17
N ALA A 46 3.00 -53.73 10.15
CA ALA A 46 3.66 -52.49 10.57
C ALA A 46 4.59 -52.81 11.79
N PRO A 47 5.47 -51.92 12.29
CA PRO A 47 5.60 -50.49 11.98
C PRO A 47 7.03 -49.98 11.68
N ASN A 48 7.11 -48.73 11.25
CA ASN A 48 8.25 -47.84 11.54
C ASN A 48 7.72 -46.52 12.10
N ALA A 49 8.49 -45.89 13.00
CA ALA A 49 8.00 -44.80 13.85
C ALA A 49 7.80 -43.47 13.09
N PRO A 50 6.85 -42.60 13.51
CA PRO A 50 6.59 -41.33 12.84
C PRO A 50 7.74 -40.33 13.01
N ALA A 51 8.08 -39.64 11.91
CA ALA A 51 8.93 -38.45 11.97
C ALA A 51 8.26 -37.33 12.80
N ALA A 52 9.07 -36.51 13.45
CA ALA A 52 8.59 -35.60 14.50
C ALA A 52 7.54 -34.58 13.99
N ALA A 53 6.38 -34.55 14.64
CA ALA A 53 5.34 -33.58 14.36
C ALA A 53 5.72 -32.18 14.89
N THR A 54 6.14 -31.30 13.99
CA THR A 54 6.33 -29.87 14.28
C THR A 54 5.02 -29.29 14.83
N LYS A 55 5.09 -28.59 15.98
CA LYS A 55 3.92 -27.95 16.61
C LYS A 55 3.45 -26.74 15.79
N GLY A 56 2.72 -27.01 14.70
CA GLY A 56 2.01 -25.99 13.93
C GLY A 56 0.98 -25.29 14.80
N ASN A 57 0.94 -23.95 14.70
CA ASN A 57 -0.02 -23.13 15.42
C ASN A 57 -1.43 -23.45 14.90
N ARG A 58 -2.26 -24.13 15.70
CA ARG A 58 -3.63 -24.52 15.29
C ARG A 58 -4.51 -23.28 15.24
N VAL A 59 -4.69 -22.74 14.04
CA VAL A 59 -5.79 -21.81 13.74
C VAL A 59 -7.10 -22.49 14.15
N PRO A 60 -7.97 -21.84 14.95
CA PRO A 60 -9.29 -22.38 15.25
C PRO A 60 -10.09 -22.51 13.95
N LEU A 61 -10.39 -23.75 13.54
CA LEU A 61 -11.21 -24.00 12.35
C LEU A 61 -12.63 -23.49 12.59
N THR A 62 -13.20 -22.79 11.60
CA THR A 62 -14.63 -22.51 11.57
C THR A 62 -15.40 -23.83 11.50
N PRO A 63 -16.44 -24.08 12.33
CA PRO A 63 -17.21 -25.33 12.26
C PRO A 63 -17.77 -25.57 10.85
N GLY A 64 -17.36 -26.70 10.24
CA GLY A 64 -17.47 -26.95 8.80
C GLY A 64 -18.82 -26.67 8.15
N ARG A 65 -18.77 -25.90 7.06
CA ARG A 65 -19.93 -25.52 6.24
C ARG A 65 -19.59 -25.55 4.75
N GLY A 66 -20.65 -25.73 3.95
CA GLY A 66 -20.57 -25.85 2.49
C GLY A 66 -20.38 -27.29 2.02
N PRO A 67 -20.21 -27.51 0.71
CA PRO A 67 -19.95 -28.82 0.13
C PRO A 67 -18.68 -29.45 0.68
N ARG A 68 -18.65 -30.78 0.77
CA ARG A 68 -17.44 -31.53 1.16
C ARG A 68 -16.58 -31.75 -0.08
N VAL A 69 -15.29 -31.49 0.04
CA VAL A 69 -14.32 -31.47 -1.05
C VAL A 69 -13.07 -32.26 -0.68
N SER A 70 -12.43 -32.84 -1.70
CA SER A 70 -11.11 -33.45 -1.58
C SER A 70 -10.14 -32.69 -2.48
N LEU A 71 -8.90 -32.54 -2.03
CA LEU A 71 -7.86 -31.80 -2.72
C LEU A 71 -6.51 -32.48 -2.43
N ASP A 72 -5.85 -32.98 -3.47
CA ASP A 72 -4.50 -33.52 -3.40
C ASP A 72 -3.65 -32.80 -4.44
N VAL A 73 -2.78 -31.91 -3.99
CA VAL A 73 -2.00 -30.99 -4.83
C VAL A 73 -0.60 -30.78 -4.26
N HIS A 74 0.36 -30.60 -5.15
CA HIS A 74 1.74 -30.27 -4.82
C HIS A 74 2.21 -29.12 -5.70
N GLU A 75 2.66 -28.03 -5.09
CA GLU A 75 3.21 -26.84 -5.76
C GLU A 75 2.26 -26.11 -6.76
N ILE A 76 0.95 -26.34 -6.72
CA ILE A 76 -0.03 -25.76 -7.66
C ILE A 76 -0.38 -24.32 -7.27
N ASP A 77 -0.51 -23.40 -8.23
CA ASP A 77 -0.90 -22.01 -7.93
C ASP A 77 -2.30 -21.93 -7.30
N VAL A 78 -2.43 -21.09 -6.27
CA VAL A 78 -3.64 -20.90 -5.47
C VAL A 78 -4.84 -20.44 -6.31
N ARG A 79 -4.65 -19.72 -7.43
CA ARG A 79 -5.75 -19.35 -8.34
C ARG A 79 -6.31 -20.59 -9.03
N THR A 80 -5.45 -21.47 -9.52
CA THR A 80 -5.85 -22.74 -10.14
C THR A 80 -6.56 -23.63 -9.12
N VAL A 81 -6.05 -23.73 -7.90
CA VAL A 81 -6.71 -24.47 -6.81
C VAL A 81 -8.09 -23.90 -6.50
N LEU A 82 -8.23 -22.58 -6.39
CA LEU A 82 -9.52 -21.94 -6.12
C LEU A 82 -10.51 -22.07 -7.30
N THR A 83 -10.04 -22.09 -8.56
CA THR A 83 -10.89 -22.42 -9.71
C THR A 83 -11.44 -23.85 -9.59
N VAL A 84 -10.58 -24.85 -9.39
CA VAL A 84 -10.99 -26.27 -9.29
C VAL A 84 -11.91 -26.51 -8.08
N LEU A 85 -11.61 -25.90 -6.93
CA LEU A 85 -12.52 -25.94 -5.77
C LEU A 85 -13.86 -25.23 -6.06
N GLY A 86 -13.85 -24.14 -6.84
CA GLY A 86 -15.05 -23.41 -7.24
C GLY A 86 -15.96 -24.24 -8.13
N GLU A 87 -15.40 -24.92 -9.12
CA GLU A 87 -16.11 -25.82 -10.01
C GLU A 87 -16.67 -27.03 -9.25
N ASN A 88 -15.84 -27.74 -8.48
CA ASN A 88 -16.23 -28.93 -7.72
C ASN A 88 -17.30 -28.63 -6.64
N ALA A 89 -17.24 -27.48 -5.98
CA ALA A 89 -18.22 -27.08 -4.95
C ALA A 89 -19.40 -26.24 -5.50
N GLN A 90 -19.43 -25.97 -6.81
CA GLN A 90 -20.43 -25.07 -7.44
C GLN A 90 -20.51 -23.68 -6.78
N VAL A 91 -19.34 -23.08 -6.49
CA VAL A 91 -19.23 -21.73 -5.91
C VAL A 91 -18.40 -20.80 -6.79
N ARG A 92 -18.64 -19.49 -6.67
CA ARG A 92 -17.87 -18.46 -7.38
C ARG A 92 -16.90 -17.77 -6.43
N PHE A 93 -15.61 -17.84 -6.75
CA PHE A 93 -14.55 -17.08 -6.07
C PHE A 93 -14.28 -15.75 -6.79
N SER A 94 -14.34 -14.65 -6.04
CA SER A 94 -13.88 -13.33 -6.46
C SER A 94 -12.47 -13.12 -5.90
N LEU A 95 -11.46 -13.16 -6.77
CA LEU A 95 -10.04 -13.09 -6.39
C LEU A 95 -9.50 -11.67 -6.56
N ALA A 96 -8.87 -11.12 -5.52
CA ALA A 96 -8.15 -9.86 -5.63
C ALA A 96 -6.89 -9.99 -6.53
N PRO A 97 -6.36 -8.89 -7.12
CA PRO A 97 -5.18 -8.95 -8.01
C PRO A 97 -3.90 -9.48 -7.35
N ASP A 98 -3.79 -9.34 -6.03
CA ASP A 98 -2.64 -9.70 -5.19
C ASP A 98 -2.70 -11.13 -4.60
N VAL A 99 -3.76 -11.89 -4.92
CA VAL A 99 -3.86 -13.34 -4.66
C VAL A 99 -2.81 -14.06 -5.52
N ARG A 100 -1.83 -14.69 -4.86
CA ARG A 100 -0.72 -15.45 -5.46
C ARG A 100 -0.05 -16.34 -4.41
N GLY A 101 0.46 -17.50 -4.83
CA GLY A 101 1.16 -18.46 -3.96
C GLY A 101 0.94 -19.90 -4.41
N LYS A 102 1.80 -20.82 -4.00
CA LYS A 102 1.66 -22.26 -4.28
C LYS A 102 1.02 -23.00 -3.10
N VAL A 103 0.09 -23.91 -3.38
CA VAL A 103 -0.54 -24.81 -2.41
C VAL A 103 0.07 -26.21 -2.53
N THR A 104 0.43 -26.79 -1.39
CA THR A 104 0.79 -28.20 -1.25
C THR A 104 -0.01 -28.78 -0.08
N CYS A 105 -0.95 -29.69 -0.37
CA CYS A 105 -1.77 -30.36 0.64
C CYS A 105 -2.44 -31.63 0.08
N SER A 106 -2.75 -32.57 0.97
CA SER A 106 -3.61 -33.73 0.69
C SER A 106 -4.68 -33.83 1.77
N TYR A 107 -5.92 -33.49 1.41
CA TYR A 107 -7.10 -33.52 2.27
C TYR A 107 -8.26 -34.23 1.55
N ARG A 108 -9.05 -34.99 2.31
CA ARG A 108 -10.21 -35.73 1.79
C ARG A 108 -11.44 -35.40 2.62
N ASP A 109 -12.58 -35.27 1.95
CA ASP A 109 -13.91 -35.10 2.56
C ASP A 109 -14.02 -33.95 3.58
N LEU A 110 -13.26 -32.87 3.37
CA LEU A 110 -13.23 -31.69 4.25
C LEU A 110 -14.30 -30.67 3.80
N ALA A 111 -14.94 -29.94 4.71
CA ALA A 111 -15.91 -28.91 4.28
C ALA A 111 -15.20 -27.78 3.53
N LEU A 112 -15.85 -27.16 2.54
CA LEU A 112 -15.22 -26.09 1.75
C LEU A 112 -14.68 -24.95 2.62
N GLU A 113 -15.43 -24.50 3.62
CA GLU A 113 -14.98 -23.39 4.49
C GLU A 113 -13.78 -23.80 5.37
N GLU A 114 -13.69 -25.07 5.80
CA GLU A 114 -12.51 -25.62 6.50
C GLU A 114 -11.30 -25.77 5.56
N MET A 115 -11.52 -26.20 4.31
CA MET A 115 -10.45 -26.27 3.29
C MET A 115 -9.85 -24.88 3.05
N LEU A 116 -10.69 -23.83 2.98
CA LEU A 116 -10.24 -22.44 2.83
C LEU A 116 -9.50 -21.93 4.08
N ASP A 117 -9.98 -22.25 5.29
CA ASP A 117 -9.29 -21.96 6.56
C ASP A 117 -7.92 -22.65 6.68
N VAL A 118 -7.69 -23.76 5.96
CA VAL A 118 -6.41 -24.47 5.95
C VAL A 118 -5.46 -23.97 4.85
N ILE A 119 -5.92 -23.80 3.60
CA ILE A 119 -5.01 -23.49 2.47
C ILE A 119 -4.67 -22.00 2.31
N LEU A 120 -5.50 -21.08 2.81
CA LEU A 120 -5.32 -19.64 2.58
C LEU A 120 -4.43 -18.92 3.61
N PRO A 121 -4.57 -19.15 4.93
CA PRO A 121 -3.73 -18.46 5.92
C PRO A 121 -2.22 -18.68 5.77
N PRO A 122 -1.69 -19.88 5.42
CA PRO A 122 -0.27 -20.09 5.17
C PRO A 122 0.30 -19.23 4.03
N LEU A 123 -0.55 -18.79 3.10
CA LEU A 123 -0.17 -17.92 1.98
C LEU A 123 -0.31 -16.42 2.31
N GLY A 124 -0.72 -16.08 3.54
CA GLY A 124 -1.09 -14.71 3.92
C GLY A 124 -2.34 -14.23 3.19
N LEU A 125 -3.30 -15.13 2.94
CA LEU A 125 -4.58 -14.85 2.30
C LEU A 125 -5.73 -15.08 3.30
N ARG A 126 -6.84 -14.37 3.11
CA ARG A 126 -8.09 -14.56 3.85
C ARG A 126 -9.26 -14.70 2.88
N TRP A 127 -10.35 -15.29 3.35
CA TRP A 127 -11.60 -15.37 2.62
C TRP A 127 -12.74 -14.66 3.37
N LYS A 128 -13.80 -14.30 2.64
CA LYS A 128 -15.07 -13.83 3.20
C LYS A 128 -16.23 -14.33 2.34
N ARG A 129 -17.25 -14.92 2.97
CA ARG A 129 -18.51 -15.25 2.30
C ARG A 129 -19.29 -13.98 1.98
N LEU A 130 -19.71 -13.82 0.73
CA LEU A 130 -20.54 -12.71 0.25
C LEU A 130 -22.01 -13.12 0.12
N ALA A 131 -22.26 -14.36 -0.31
CA ALA A 131 -23.59 -14.96 -0.45
C ALA A 131 -23.52 -16.48 -0.32
N ALA A 132 -24.64 -17.19 -0.50
CA ALA A 132 -24.73 -18.65 -0.35
C ALA A 132 -23.65 -19.43 -1.13
N GLN A 133 -23.36 -19.03 -2.38
CA GLN A 133 -22.36 -19.63 -3.27
C GLN A 133 -21.30 -18.61 -3.77
N GLN A 134 -21.08 -17.51 -3.05
CA GLN A 134 -20.11 -16.48 -3.44
C GLN A 134 -19.13 -16.18 -2.32
N TYR A 135 -17.84 -16.25 -2.64
CA TYR A 135 -16.73 -16.05 -1.71
C TYR A 135 -15.73 -15.08 -2.32
N ARG A 136 -15.18 -14.19 -1.50
CA ARG A 136 -14.08 -13.29 -1.87
C ARG A 136 -12.79 -13.76 -1.23
N VAL A 137 -11.70 -13.79 -1.98
CA VAL A 137 -10.36 -14.11 -1.49
C VAL A 137 -9.42 -12.94 -1.80
N GLU A 138 -8.68 -12.51 -0.78
CA GLU A 138 -7.81 -11.33 -0.81
C GLU A 138 -6.64 -11.51 0.17
N ARG A 139 -5.64 -10.62 0.14
CA ARG A 139 -4.57 -10.63 1.14
C ARG A 139 -5.15 -10.50 2.56
N ALA A 140 -4.61 -11.31 3.46
CA ALA A 140 -4.76 -11.12 4.89
C ALA A 140 -3.92 -9.90 5.31
N VAL A 141 -4.44 -8.70 5.06
CA VAL A 141 -3.90 -7.47 5.65
C VAL A 141 -4.12 -7.59 7.15
N GLU A 142 -3.03 -7.88 7.88
CA GLU A 142 -3.02 -7.86 9.34
C GLU A 142 -3.25 -6.41 9.79
N GLN A 143 -4.51 -6.09 10.06
CA GLN A 143 -4.90 -4.83 10.67
C GLN A 143 -4.40 -4.81 12.12
N LYS A 144 -3.13 -4.42 12.28
CA LYS A 144 -2.59 -3.98 13.56
C LYS A 144 -3.61 -3.07 14.24
N THR A 145 -4.02 -3.42 15.45
CA THR A 145 -4.93 -2.59 16.25
C THR A 145 -4.30 -1.21 16.46
N GLY A 146 -5.10 -0.19 16.75
CA GLY A 146 -4.58 1.18 16.94
C GLY A 146 -3.39 1.23 17.91
N LYS A 147 -3.44 0.45 19.01
CA LYS A 147 -2.33 0.30 19.97
C LYS A 147 -1.03 -0.24 19.35
N ALA A 148 -1.12 -1.19 18.40
CA ALA A 148 0.02 -1.77 17.69
C ALA A 148 0.53 -0.90 16.52
N LEU A 149 -0.31 -0.01 15.97
CA LEU A 149 0.10 1.04 15.04
C LEU A 149 0.79 2.20 15.77
N LEU A 150 0.28 2.61 16.94
CA LEU A 150 0.88 3.62 17.81
C LEU A 150 2.27 3.22 18.36
N SER A 151 2.58 1.92 18.42
CA SER A 151 3.92 1.42 18.73
C SER A 151 4.79 1.12 17.49
N SER A 152 4.30 1.37 16.28
CA SER A 152 5.05 1.10 15.04
C SER A 152 5.94 2.30 14.64
N PRO A 153 7.20 2.05 14.18
CA PRO A 153 8.09 3.06 13.60
C PRO A 153 7.41 3.93 12.54
N ARG A 154 7.55 5.27 12.66
CA ARG A 154 6.85 6.28 11.83
C ARG A 154 7.52 7.65 11.94
N GLY A 155 7.38 8.47 10.90
CA GLY A 155 8.00 9.80 10.83
C GLY A 155 9.23 9.86 9.94
N TRP A 156 10.09 10.86 10.15
CA TRP A 156 11.19 11.22 9.26
C TRP A 156 12.28 10.16 9.14
N ASP A 157 12.96 10.14 7.99
CA ASP A 157 14.16 9.35 7.75
C ASP A 157 15.24 9.63 8.82
N PRO A 158 15.78 8.61 9.52
CA PRO A 158 16.89 8.79 10.46
C PRO A 158 18.19 9.33 9.83
N ALA A 159 18.34 9.26 8.50
CA ALA A 159 19.42 9.94 7.78
C ALA A 159 19.24 11.48 7.74
N GLY A 160 18.04 11.98 8.09
CA GLY A 160 17.68 13.39 8.09
C GLY A 160 17.18 13.91 6.73
N LEU A 161 16.86 15.19 6.71
CA LEU A 161 16.41 15.96 5.56
C LEU A 161 17.52 16.90 5.10
N LYS A 162 17.73 16.99 3.79
CA LYS A 162 18.56 18.06 3.21
C LYS A 162 17.83 19.38 3.42
N ALA A 163 18.42 20.27 4.22
CA ALA A 163 17.94 21.62 4.46
C ALA A 163 18.73 22.62 3.61
N LEU A 164 18.03 23.43 2.84
CA LEU A 164 18.55 24.64 2.20
C LEU A 164 17.94 25.84 2.92
N TYR A 165 18.79 26.77 3.37
CA TYR A 165 18.38 28.02 4.01
C TYR A 165 18.84 29.21 3.17
N TYR A 166 18.03 30.26 3.14
CA TYR A 166 18.24 31.43 2.29
C TYR A 166 18.10 32.71 3.12
N ASN A 167 19.03 33.66 2.97
CA ASN A 167 18.81 35.05 3.40
C ASN A 167 18.01 35.76 2.32
N ASP A 168 16.71 35.93 2.55
CA ASP A 168 15.72 36.12 1.48
C ASP A 168 14.67 37.15 1.92
N PRO A 169 14.84 38.44 1.57
CA PRO A 169 13.81 39.46 1.74
C PRO A 169 12.73 39.25 0.66
N ALA A 170 11.91 38.21 0.85
CA ALA A 170 10.95 37.76 -0.14
C ALA A 170 9.96 38.85 -0.57
N CYS A 171 9.54 38.79 -1.84
CA CYS A 171 8.58 39.73 -2.39
C CYS A 171 7.16 39.35 -1.95
N GLU A 172 6.63 40.08 -0.97
CA GLU A 172 5.21 40.04 -0.60
C GLU A 172 4.36 40.60 -1.75
N LEU A 173 3.41 39.80 -2.20
CA LEU A 173 2.42 40.17 -3.20
C LEU A 173 1.28 40.95 -2.53
N ALA A 174 0.55 41.76 -3.31
CA ALA A 174 -0.49 42.66 -2.79
C ALA A 174 -1.71 41.96 -2.15
N ASP A 175 -1.76 40.61 -2.15
CA ASP A 175 -2.75 39.78 -1.48
C ASP A 175 -2.23 39.12 -0.18
N GLY A 176 -1.01 39.45 0.26
CA GLY A 176 -0.34 38.85 1.42
C GLY A 176 0.21 37.43 1.17
N SER A 177 0.31 37.02 -0.11
CA SER A 177 1.01 35.82 -0.55
C SER A 177 2.49 36.11 -0.83
N LEU A 178 3.32 35.08 -0.91
CA LEU A 178 4.75 35.18 -1.24
C LEU A 178 5.02 34.62 -2.63
N SER A 179 5.95 35.22 -3.38
CA SER A 179 6.42 34.66 -4.66
C SER A 179 6.99 33.23 -4.46
N ALA A 180 6.36 32.23 -5.08
CA ALA A 180 6.64 30.80 -4.84
C ALA A 180 7.94 30.30 -5.53
N LEU A 181 9.11 30.67 -4.98
CA LEU A 181 10.43 30.28 -5.51
C LEU A 181 11.45 29.95 -4.40
N LEU A 182 11.28 28.82 -3.69
CA LEU A 182 12.41 28.16 -2.99
C LEU A 182 12.99 26.98 -3.78
N ALA A 183 12.51 26.72 -5.00
CA ALA A 183 13.01 25.62 -5.84
C ALA A 183 14.35 25.97 -6.52
N VAL A 184 14.57 27.26 -6.77
CA VAL A 184 15.80 27.86 -7.30
C VAL A 184 16.00 29.17 -6.53
N PRO A 185 17.19 29.43 -5.93
CA PRO A 185 17.45 30.71 -5.28
C PRO A 185 17.46 31.85 -6.30
N PRO A 186 16.97 33.06 -5.95
CA PRO A 186 17.25 34.27 -6.71
C PRO A 186 18.76 34.54 -6.81
N GLU A 187 19.19 35.20 -7.88
CA GLU A 187 20.60 35.58 -8.05
C GLU A 187 21.05 36.52 -6.91
N GLY A 188 22.23 36.26 -6.35
CA GLY A 188 22.78 37.00 -5.20
C GLY A 188 22.32 36.51 -3.82
N VAL A 189 21.37 35.58 -3.72
CA VAL A 189 20.93 35.02 -2.42
C VAL A 189 21.93 33.99 -1.88
N THR A 190 22.45 34.23 -0.67
CA THR A 190 23.31 33.29 0.04
C THR A 190 22.51 32.05 0.47
N VAL A 191 22.93 30.87 0.00
CA VAL A 191 22.33 29.58 0.36
C VAL A 191 23.22 28.82 1.35
N VAL A 192 22.70 28.50 2.53
CA VAL A 192 23.36 27.63 3.52
C VAL A 192 22.73 26.24 3.46
N THR A 193 23.55 25.20 3.24
CA THR A 193 23.08 23.79 3.18
C THR A 193 23.49 23.03 4.43
N ARG A 194 22.58 22.22 5.00
CA ARG A 194 22.90 21.23 6.05
C ARG A 194 21.95 20.03 6.02
N THR A 195 22.13 19.11 6.96
CA THR A 195 21.18 18.03 7.24
C THR A 195 20.48 18.27 8.56
N ASP A 196 19.14 18.25 8.57
CA ASP A 196 18.31 18.37 9.78
C ASP A 196 17.59 17.05 10.08
N ALA A 197 17.50 16.65 11.34
CA ALA A 197 16.78 15.43 11.71
C ALA A 197 15.26 15.52 11.44
N ARG A 198 14.68 16.72 11.53
CA ARG A 198 13.27 17.02 11.25
C ARG A 198 13.15 18.48 10.77
N PRO A 199 12.11 18.86 10.01
CA PRO A 199 11.87 20.25 9.68
C PRO A 199 11.27 20.96 10.91
N GLY A 200 11.41 22.28 10.97
CA GLY A 200 10.83 23.08 12.04
C GLY A 200 11.75 23.35 13.24
N GLY A 201 11.24 24.15 14.18
CA GLY A 201 11.99 24.75 15.27
C GLY A 201 11.29 25.99 15.83
N ILE A 202 11.99 26.69 16.72
CA ILE A 202 11.61 28.01 17.26
C ILE A 202 12.86 28.88 17.13
N TRP A 203 12.70 30.10 16.61
CA TRP A 203 13.79 31.02 16.26
C TRP A 203 13.48 32.44 16.73
N SER A 204 14.50 33.17 17.18
CA SER A 204 14.36 34.54 17.70
C SER A 204 15.60 35.37 17.40
N GLU A 205 16.53 35.51 18.34
CA GLU A 205 17.72 36.37 18.24
C GLU A 205 18.80 35.78 17.32
N THR A 206 18.71 34.50 17.00
CA THR A 206 19.61 33.78 16.09
C THR A 206 18.84 33.15 14.94
N GLY A 207 19.45 33.21 13.74
CA GLY A 207 18.97 32.53 12.56
C GLY A 207 19.06 31.01 12.68
N PRO A 208 18.40 30.27 11.77
CA PRO A 208 18.28 28.82 11.87
C PRO A 208 19.61 28.07 11.71
N ALA A 209 20.60 28.68 11.04
CA ALA A 209 21.94 28.13 10.82
C ALA A 209 22.99 29.27 10.77
N PRO A 210 24.29 29.00 11.04
CA PRO A 210 25.35 29.99 10.86
C PRO A 210 25.37 30.57 9.44
N GLY A 211 25.51 31.89 9.32
CA GLY A 211 25.42 32.60 8.05
C GLY A 211 24.00 32.96 7.60
N VAL A 212 22.96 32.50 8.32
CA VAL A 212 21.55 32.89 8.11
C VAL A 212 21.14 33.92 9.16
N GLY A 213 20.43 34.98 8.73
CA GLY A 213 19.92 36.02 9.62
C GLY A 213 18.80 35.54 10.55
N PRO A 214 18.50 36.26 11.65
CA PRO A 214 17.40 35.93 12.56
C PRO A 214 16.01 36.16 11.96
N ALA A 215 15.90 37.13 11.04
CA ALA A 215 14.67 37.55 10.38
C ALA A 215 14.83 37.54 8.84
N GLN A 216 13.71 37.49 8.10
CA GLN A 216 13.67 37.52 6.63
C GLN A 216 14.53 36.42 5.99
N TRP A 217 14.20 35.18 6.34
CA TRP A 217 14.84 34.00 5.79
C TRP A 217 13.82 32.94 5.43
N SER A 218 14.18 32.10 4.47
CA SER A 218 13.38 30.97 4.02
C SER A 218 14.15 29.66 4.13
N ALA A 219 13.42 28.54 4.11
CA ALA A 219 13.97 27.20 4.22
C ALA A 219 13.22 26.22 3.33
N ARG A 220 13.98 25.39 2.60
CA ARG A 220 13.49 24.20 1.90
C ARG A 220 14.12 22.96 2.52
N TRP A 221 13.30 22.13 3.18
CA TRP A 221 13.70 20.77 3.54
C TRP A 221 13.26 19.78 2.46
N THR A 222 14.08 18.77 2.18
CA THR A 222 13.76 17.68 1.26
C THR A 222 14.32 16.36 1.78
N GLY A 223 13.50 15.31 1.78
CA GLY A 223 13.87 13.97 2.25
C GLY A 223 12.65 13.05 2.26
N ARG A 224 12.55 12.14 3.24
CA ARG A 224 11.50 11.10 3.23
C ARG A 224 10.74 11.01 4.55
N LEU A 225 9.44 10.68 4.44
CA LEU A 225 8.51 10.46 5.55
C LEU A 225 7.99 9.02 5.51
N TYR A 226 8.14 8.25 6.58
CA TYR A 226 7.57 6.90 6.67
C TYR A 226 6.17 6.92 7.28
N VAL A 227 5.21 6.50 6.47
CA VAL A 227 3.81 6.27 6.83
C VAL A 227 3.63 4.81 7.28
N PRO A 228 3.13 4.53 8.51
CA PRO A 228 3.13 3.19 9.08
C PRO A 228 1.91 2.31 8.70
N ALA A 229 0.85 2.90 8.17
CA ALA A 229 -0.36 2.20 7.74
C ALA A 229 -1.09 2.93 6.62
N ASP A 230 -1.79 2.19 5.76
CA ASP A 230 -2.69 2.71 4.75
C ASP A 230 -3.88 3.43 5.41
N ASP A 231 -3.86 4.77 5.47
CA ASP A 231 -4.94 5.56 6.07
C ASP A 231 -5.17 6.92 5.40
N SER A 232 -6.21 7.63 5.82
CA SER A 232 -6.39 9.06 5.57
C SER A 232 -5.67 9.84 6.67
N TYR A 233 -4.71 10.69 6.30
CA TYR A 233 -3.92 11.50 7.21
C TYR A 233 -4.26 12.98 7.05
N THR A 234 -4.45 13.69 8.16
CA THR A 234 -4.49 15.15 8.18
C THR A 234 -3.16 15.66 8.70
N PHE A 235 -2.54 16.58 7.96
CA PHE A 235 -1.30 17.26 8.34
C PHE A 235 -1.59 18.71 8.72
N SER A 236 -0.82 19.26 9.66
CA SER A 236 -0.98 20.64 10.10
C SER A 236 0.31 21.27 10.61
N PHE A 237 0.56 22.52 10.24
CA PHE A 237 1.57 23.37 10.88
C PHE A 237 0.96 24.01 12.13
N ASP A 238 1.49 23.71 13.32
CA ASP A 238 0.96 24.18 14.61
C ASP A 238 2.04 24.10 15.71
N PRO A 239 2.69 25.20 16.12
CA PRO A 239 2.51 26.56 15.62
C PRO A 239 3.15 26.79 14.25
N ILE A 240 2.72 27.86 13.59
CA ILE A 240 3.42 28.50 12.47
C ILE A 240 3.52 30.01 12.72
N HIS A 241 4.72 30.58 12.58
CA HIS A 241 4.95 32.03 12.48
C HIS A 241 5.58 32.30 11.10
N GLY A 242 4.91 33.02 10.20
CA GLY A 242 5.28 33.16 8.78
C GLY A 242 4.38 32.33 7.86
N ALA A 243 4.96 31.78 6.79
CA ALA A 243 4.25 31.03 5.74
C ALA A 243 4.92 29.67 5.49
N ALA A 244 4.15 28.64 5.12
CA ALA A 244 4.69 27.29 4.88
C ALA A 244 3.87 26.45 3.88
N LEU A 245 4.52 25.50 3.23
CA LEU A 245 3.95 24.57 2.25
C LEU A 245 4.50 23.17 2.50
N LEU A 246 3.63 22.15 2.54
CA LEU A 246 4.01 20.74 2.58
C LEU A 246 3.62 20.07 1.26
N LEU A 247 4.59 19.41 0.61
CA LEU A 247 4.34 18.48 -0.48
C LEU A 247 4.73 17.06 -0.10
N LEU A 248 3.89 16.09 -0.45
CA LEU A 248 4.20 14.65 -0.41
C LEU A 248 4.01 14.06 -1.81
N ASP A 249 4.98 13.29 -2.28
CA ASP A 249 5.05 12.71 -3.63
C ASP A 249 4.78 13.73 -4.75
N GLY A 250 5.31 14.95 -4.58
CA GLY A 250 5.15 16.08 -5.50
C GLY A 250 3.78 16.77 -5.46
N LYS A 251 2.86 16.39 -4.57
CA LYS A 251 1.53 17.00 -4.42
C LYS A 251 1.46 17.85 -3.16
N VAL A 252 0.87 19.04 -3.26
CA VAL A 252 0.57 19.89 -2.10
C VAL A 252 -0.44 19.18 -1.17
N VAL A 253 -0.12 19.13 0.11
CA VAL A 253 -0.93 18.50 1.18
C VAL A 253 -1.37 19.52 2.24
N VAL A 254 -0.50 20.47 2.59
CA VAL A 254 -0.85 21.64 3.41
C VAL A 254 -0.32 22.87 2.70
N ASP A 255 -1.22 23.80 2.38
CA ASP A 255 -0.87 25.12 1.88
C ASP A 255 -1.17 26.15 2.97
N SER A 256 -0.14 26.89 3.36
CA SER A 256 -0.18 28.05 4.23
C SER A 256 0.77 29.12 3.70
N TRP A 257 0.86 29.27 2.37
CA TRP A 257 1.79 30.17 1.68
C TRP A 257 1.34 31.65 1.69
N ARG A 258 0.78 32.08 2.82
CA ARG A 258 0.33 33.45 3.09
C ARG A 258 0.88 33.90 4.44
N ILE A 259 1.19 35.18 4.56
CA ILE A 259 1.86 35.72 5.74
C ILE A 259 0.91 35.73 6.95
N ALA A 260 1.22 34.94 7.97
CA ALA A 260 0.53 34.96 9.26
C ALA A 260 1.56 35.11 10.40
N PRO A 261 1.52 36.19 11.20
CA PRO A 261 2.58 36.44 12.21
C PRO A 261 2.63 35.35 13.29
N ARG A 262 1.48 34.80 13.69
CA ARG A 262 1.33 33.56 14.46
C ARG A 262 0.02 32.87 14.10
N GLY A 263 0.01 31.55 14.00
CA GLY A 263 -1.21 30.79 13.72
C GLY A 263 -1.02 29.27 13.74
N LYS A 264 -2.01 28.59 13.17
CA LYS A 264 -2.02 27.15 12.88
C LYS A 264 -2.80 26.91 11.59
N THR A 265 -2.33 26.00 10.74
CA THR A 265 -2.97 25.69 9.45
C THR A 265 -3.00 24.18 9.24
N ALA A 266 -4.15 23.63 8.86
CA ALA A 266 -4.33 22.21 8.57
C ALA A 266 -4.76 22.01 7.11
N GLY A 267 -4.20 20.96 6.47
CA GLY A 267 -4.61 20.55 5.14
C GLY A 267 -5.88 19.71 5.13
N SER A 268 -6.42 19.46 3.94
CA SER A 268 -7.46 18.44 3.76
C SER A 268 -6.90 17.03 4.03
N PRO A 269 -7.72 16.06 4.48
CA PRO A 269 -7.26 14.69 4.67
C PRO A 269 -6.77 14.06 3.35
N VAL A 270 -5.54 13.54 3.35
CA VAL A 270 -4.92 12.88 2.19
C VAL A 270 -4.78 11.38 2.43
N ARG A 271 -5.15 10.56 1.44
CA ARG A 271 -4.98 9.10 1.50
C ARG A 271 -3.53 8.74 1.19
N LEU A 272 -2.84 8.10 2.14
CA LEU A 272 -1.47 7.60 1.99
C LEU A 272 -1.43 6.08 2.20
N SER A 273 -0.50 5.43 1.51
CA SER A 273 -0.14 4.01 1.68
C SER A 273 0.88 3.82 2.79
N ARG A 274 1.03 2.61 3.34
CA ARG A 274 2.20 2.30 4.17
C ARG A 274 3.47 2.29 3.33
N GLY A 275 4.43 3.15 3.65
CA GLY A 275 5.73 3.20 2.95
C GLY A 275 6.50 4.49 3.22
N TRP A 276 7.60 4.65 2.49
CA TRP A 276 8.30 5.93 2.38
C TRP A 276 7.64 6.79 1.31
N HIS A 277 7.28 8.01 1.70
CA HIS A 277 6.80 9.06 0.80
C HIS A 277 7.89 10.14 0.67
N ASP A 278 8.04 10.70 -0.52
CA ASP A 278 9.03 11.74 -0.78
C ASP A 278 8.46 13.10 -0.36
N ALA A 279 9.16 13.81 0.52
CA ALA A 279 8.64 14.94 1.26
C ALA A 279 9.45 16.22 0.99
N VAL A 280 8.74 17.30 0.72
CA VAL A 280 9.28 18.66 0.60
C VAL A 280 8.52 19.57 1.55
N ILE A 281 9.25 20.37 2.31
CA ILE A 281 8.69 21.40 3.20
C ILE A 281 9.34 22.72 2.83
N GLU A 282 8.52 23.70 2.47
CA GLU A 282 8.95 25.08 2.22
C GLU A 282 8.42 25.95 3.35
N TYR A 283 9.24 26.88 3.85
CA TYR A 283 8.93 27.79 4.94
C TYR A 283 9.56 29.16 4.66
N HIS A 284 8.85 30.22 4.99
CA HIS A 284 9.39 31.58 4.99
C HIS A 284 9.01 32.27 6.30
N GLN A 285 10.03 32.79 6.98
CA GLN A 285 9.91 33.43 8.29
C GLN A 285 9.66 34.93 8.12
N VAL A 286 8.65 35.46 8.82
CA VAL A 286 8.28 36.89 8.77
C VAL A 286 8.32 37.51 10.16
N GLY A 287 8.90 38.71 10.27
CA GLY A 287 9.02 39.46 11.52
C GLY A 287 10.22 39.04 12.38
N PRO A 288 10.22 39.31 13.70
CA PRO A 288 11.38 39.10 14.58
C PRO A 288 11.45 37.70 15.24
N THR A 289 10.51 36.79 14.95
CA THR A 289 10.52 35.42 15.52
C THR A 289 10.00 34.42 14.50
N GLY A 290 10.62 33.25 14.41
CA GLY A 290 10.13 32.12 13.63
C GLY A 290 9.61 31.00 14.54
N ALA A 291 8.65 30.23 14.04
CA ALA A 291 8.23 28.97 14.64
C ALA A 291 7.58 28.10 13.57
N LEU A 292 7.88 26.80 13.59
CA LEU A 292 7.28 25.82 12.70
C LEU A 292 7.34 24.44 13.39
N ASP A 293 6.20 23.78 13.55
CA ASP A 293 6.13 22.37 13.94
C ASP A 293 5.10 21.65 13.06
N LEU A 294 5.52 20.59 12.35
CA LEU A 294 4.62 19.79 11.52
C LEU A 294 4.06 18.62 12.32
N LYS A 295 2.74 18.58 12.41
CA LYS A 295 1.95 17.56 13.09
C LYS A 295 1.11 16.75 12.11
N TRP A 296 0.72 15.55 12.53
CA TRP A 296 -0.17 14.67 11.78
C TRP A 296 -1.14 13.90 12.69
N GLN A 297 -2.26 13.48 12.12
CA GLN A 297 -3.26 12.59 12.74
C GLN A 297 -3.87 11.65 11.68
N ALA A 298 -4.43 10.53 12.12
CA ALA A 298 -5.13 9.53 11.31
C ALA A 298 -6.20 8.82 12.16
N SER A 299 -6.96 7.85 11.61
CA SER A 299 -8.08 7.21 12.35
C SER A 299 -7.66 6.49 13.64
N TRP A 300 -6.40 6.09 13.73
CA TRP A 300 -5.77 5.38 14.86
C TRP A 300 -4.69 6.22 15.56
N LEU A 301 -4.38 7.41 15.04
CA LEU A 301 -3.24 8.25 15.42
C LEU A 301 -3.75 9.62 15.91
N PRO A 302 -3.70 9.92 17.21
CA PRO A 302 -4.04 11.26 17.71
C PRO A 302 -3.02 12.29 17.19
N LEU A 303 -3.41 13.56 17.17
CA LEU A 303 -2.57 14.65 16.67
C LEU A 303 -1.24 14.72 17.43
N GLU A 304 -0.15 14.44 16.71
CA GLU A 304 1.20 14.42 17.26
C GLU A 304 2.21 15.13 16.34
N THR A 305 3.30 15.63 16.91
CA THR A 305 4.46 16.11 16.16
C THR A 305 5.19 14.95 15.48
N ILE A 306 5.48 15.09 14.18
CA ILE A 306 6.13 14.03 13.40
C ILE A 306 7.54 13.76 13.95
N GLY A 307 7.73 12.55 14.50
CA GLY A 307 8.97 12.06 15.08
C GLY A 307 10.00 11.57 14.05
N ILE A 308 11.06 10.94 14.54
CA ILE A 308 12.03 10.20 13.72
C ILE A 308 11.61 8.74 13.66
N HIS A 309 11.63 8.13 12.47
CA HIS A 309 11.10 6.79 12.19
C HIS A 309 11.43 5.74 13.26
N ALA A 310 12.72 5.64 13.61
CA ALA A 310 13.25 4.62 14.52
C ALA A 310 12.67 4.65 15.96
N SER A 311 12.02 5.75 16.37
CA SER A 311 11.54 5.92 17.76
C SER A 311 10.21 5.25 18.08
N GLY A 312 9.36 5.01 17.07
CA GLY A 312 7.96 4.57 17.26
C GLY A 312 7.10 5.52 18.11
N LYS A 313 7.55 6.76 18.32
CA LYS A 313 6.99 7.75 19.24
C LYS A 313 7.00 9.13 18.56
N PRO A 314 6.16 10.08 19.02
CA PRO A 314 6.28 11.46 18.57
C PRO A 314 7.62 12.08 18.96
N ALA A 315 8.02 13.14 18.27
CA ALA A 315 9.14 13.96 18.71
C ALA A 315 8.82 14.53 20.10
N GLN A 316 9.62 14.20 21.12
CA GLN A 316 9.55 14.94 22.38
C GLN A 316 10.01 16.38 22.12
N GLY A 317 9.17 17.34 22.47
CA GLY A 317 9.46 18.76 22.28
C GLY A 317 10.66 19.19 23.11
N ARG A 318 11.87 19.12 22.53
CA ARG A 318 13.06 19.71 23.12
C ARG A 318 12.96 21.23 23.00
N ALA A 319 12.28 21.84 23.97
CA ALA A 319 12.52 23.24 24.30
C ALA A 319 14.02 23.39 24.59
N THR A 320 14.73 24.06 23.68
CA THR A 320 16.07 24.58 23.98
C THR A 320 15.91 25.62 25.07
N ARG A 321 16.62 25.39 26.17
CA ARG A 321 16.59 26.18 27.40
C ARG A 321 17.68 27.24 27.39
#